data_AF-A0A963R0M8-F1
#
_entry.id   AF-A0A963R0M8-F1
#
_cell.length_a   1.000
_cell.length_b   1.000
_cell.length_c   1.000
_cell.angle_alpha   90.00
_cell.angle_beta   90.00
_cell.angle_gamma   90.00
#
_symmetry.space_group_name_H-M   'P 1'
#
loop_
_entity.id
_entity.type
_entity.pdbx_description
1 polymer ?
#
loop_
_entity_poly.entity_id
_entity_poly.type
_entity_poly.pdbx_seq_one_letter_code
_entity_poly.pdbx_strand_id
1 'polypeptide(L)'
;ARSTDLDMVAVGWRPTVGNYLGRVTKPRILEAVREGAGDRAADLIGHLKKGDMAKEAERLLADSGWLPEPLRMVDDGIEVDPASGAAAEADDLPDFLSGDGEDDPADDEDEQHRVAAE
;
A
#
# COMPACT_ATOMS: atom_id res chain seq x y z
N ALA A 1 -24.78 -4.14 6.23
CA ALA A 1 -23.91 -3.59 5.19
C ALA A 1 -24.32 -4.20 3.85
N ARG A 2 -24.37 -3.43 2.75
CA ARG A 2 -24.48 -4.04 1.41
C ARG A 2 -23.06 -4.32 0.93
N SER A 3 -22.72 -5.59 0.72
CA SER A 3 -21.49 -5.94 0.01
C SER A 3 -21.67 -5.49 -1.44
N THR A 4 -20.91 -4.49 -1.87
CA THR A 4 -20.84 -4.16 -3.29
C THR A 4 -19.88 -5.17 -3.91
N ASP A 5 -20.41 -6.04 -4.76
CA ASP A 5 -19.63 -6.93 -5.64
C ASP A 5 -18.76 -6.05 -6.56
N LEU A 6 -17.57 -5.70 -6.09
CA LEU A 6 -16.66 -4.76 -6.75
C LEU A 6 -15.42 -5.51 -7.21
N ASP A 7 -15.41 -5.90 -8.48
CA ASP A 7 -14.20 -6.42 -9.09
C ASP A 7 -13.21 -5.29 -9.34
N MET A 8 -12.15 -5.26 -8.52
CA MET A 8 -11.10 -4.26 -8.61
C MET A 8 -10.35 -4.30 -9.95
N VAL A 9 -10.24 -5.47 -10.57
CA VAL A 9 -9.62 -5.59 -11.91
C VAL A 9 -10.54 -4.98 -12.96
N ALA A 10 -11.84 -5.29 -12.93
CA ALA A 10 -12.82 -4.73 -13.88
C ALA A 10 -12.91 -3.20 -13.82
N VAL A 11 -12.73 -2.59 -12.64
CA VAL A 11 -12.66 -1.12 -12.51
C VAL A 11 -11.29 -0.54 -12.88
N GLY A 12 -10.40 -1.35 -13.44
CA GLY A 12 -9.14 -0.91 -14.04
C GLY A 12 -7.99 -0.72 -13.05
N TRP A 13 -8.07 -1.31 -11.85
CA TRP A 13 -6.96 -1.25 -10.91
C TRP A 13 -5.75 -2.00 -11.46
N ARG A 14 -4.55 -1.40 -11.34
CA ARG A 14 -3.28 -2.01 -11.73
C ARG A 14 -2.18 -1.71 -10.70
N PRO A 15 -1.26 -2.66 -10.45
CA PRO A 15 -0.15 -2.44 -9.54
C PRO A 15 0.93 -1.59 -10.22
N THR A 16 0.96 -0.29 -9.90
CA THR A 16 1.96 0.65 -10.42
C THR A 16 2.99 1.04 -9.37
N VAL A 17 4.11 1.64 -9.81
CA VAL A 17 5.12 2.27 -8.95
C VAL A 17 4.47 3.39 -8.12
N GLY A 18 3.58 4.18 -8.74
CA GLY A 18 2.90 5.29 -8.09
C GLY A 18 1.83 4.89 -7.07
N ASN A 19 1.40 3.62 -7.05
CA ASN A 19 0.40 3.09 -6.13
C ASN A 19 0.98 2.01 -5.19
N TYR A 20 1.16 0.78 -5.66
CA TYR A 20 1.53 -0.33 -4.77
C TYR A 20 3.04 -0.59 -4.73
N LEU A 21 3.67 -0.76 -5.89
CA LEU A 21 5.03 -1.28 -6.03
C LEU A 21 6.09 -0.33 -5.49
N GLY A 22 5.83 0.99 -5.50
CA GLY A 22 6.71 1.98 -4.89
C GLY A 22 6.66 1.99 -3.36
N ARG A 23 5.57 1.50 -2.76
CA ARG A 23 5.32 1.56 -1.30
C ARG A 23 5.76 0.29 -0.56
N VAL A 24 5.78 -0.85 -1.23
CA VAL A 24 6.15 -2.14 -0.61
C VAL A 24 7.66 -2.43 -0.67
N THR A 25 8.10 -3.42 0.10
CA THR A 25 9.50 -3.87 0.16
C THR A 25 9.89 -4.70 -1.06
N LYS A 26 11.21 -4.83 -1.35
CA LYS A 26 11.70 -5.65 -2.48
C LYS A 26 11.16 -7.10 -2.46
N PRO A 27 11.16 -7.82 -1.31
CA PRO A 27 10.60 -9.17 -1.26
C PRO A 27 9.13 -9.20 -1.67
N ARG A 28 8.32 -8.22 -1.23
CA ARG A 28 6.91 -8.15 -1.58
C ARG A 28 6.66 -7.87 -3.05
N ILE A 29 7.54 -7.09 -3.71
CA ILE A 29 7.49 -6.93 -5.17
C ILE A 29 7.76 -8.27 -5.87
N LEU A 30 8.73 -9.05 -5.39
CA LEU A 30 9.03 -10.36 -5.96
C LEU A 30 7.88 -11.34 -5.78
N GLU A 31 7.25 -11.38 -4.61
CA GLU A 31 6.05 -12.19 -4.38
C GLU A 31 4.92 -11.82 -5.35
N ALA A 32 4.62 -10.53 -5.48
CA ALA A 32 3.61 -10.05 -6.43
C ALA A 32 3.91 -10.49 -7.87
N VAL A 33 5.18 -10.41 -8.29
CA VAL A 33 5.61 -10.85 -9.62
C VAL A 33 5.57 -12.37 -9.77
N ARG A 34 5.90 -13.15 -8.74
CA ARG A 34 5.75 -14.62 -8.78
C ARG A 34 4.30 -15.01 -8.97
N GLU A 35 3.40 -14.37 -8.23
CA GLU A 35 1.97 -14.66 -8.29
C GLU A 35 1.32 -14.20 -9.60
N GLY A 36 1.69 -13.03 -10.12
CA GLY A 36 1.06 -12.46 -11.32
C GLY A 36 1.75 -12.80 -12.64
N ALA A 37 3.06 -13.05 -12.64
CA ALA A 37 3.85 -13.28 -13.86
C ALA A 37 4.76 -14.53 -13.79
N GLY A 38 4.77 -15.25 -12.67
CA GLY A 38 5.50 -16.51 -12.47
C GLY A 38 6.93 -16.34 -11.92
N ASP A 39 7.49 -17.45 -11.43
CA ASP A 39 8.80 -17.46 -10.76
C ASP A 39 9.94 -16.97 -11.63
N ARG A 40 9.95 -17.36 -12.91
CA ARG A 40 11.00 -16.91 -13.85
C ARG A 40 11.05 -15.40 -13.98
N ALA A 41 9.90 -14.73 -13.98
CA ALA A 41 9.84 -13.27 -14.07
C ALA A 41 10.41 -12.61 -12.80
N ALA A 42 10.14 -13.19 -11.63
CA ALA A 42 10.70 -12.71 -10.37
C ALA A 42 12.24 -12.88 -10.31
N ASP A 43 12.77 -14.01 -10.79
CA ASP A 43 14.22 -14.25 -10.85
C ASP A 43 14.93 -13.22 -11.75
N LEU A 44 14.30 -12.85 -12.87
CA LEU A 44 14.85 -11.84 -13.79
C LEU A 44 14.98 -10.46 -13.14
N ILE A 45 14.12 -10.10 -12.18
CA ILE A 45 14.14 -8.76 -11.55
C ILE A 45 14.79 -8.75 -10.16
N GLY A 46 15.03 -9.91 -9.54
CA GLY A 46 15.52 -10.04 -8.16
C GLY A 46 16.82 -9.28 -7.87
N HIS A 47 17.70 -9.16 -8.86
CA HIS A 47 18.99 -8.49 -8.76
C HIS A 47 18.91 -6.96 -8.91
N LEU A 48 17.76 -6.42 -9.32
CA LEU A 48 17.60 -4.98 -9.56
C LEU A 48 17.51 -4.17 -8.25
N LYS A 49 17.83 -2.87 -8.34
CA LYS A 49 17.56 -1.91 -7.26
C LYS A 49 16.05 -1.70 -7.13
N LYS A 50 15.56 -1.31 -5.93
CA LYS A 50 14.12 -1.21 -5.65
C LYS A 50 13.33 -0.38 -6.66
N GLY A 51 13.84 0.79 -7.05
CA GLY A 51 13.16 1.67 -8.02
C GLY A 51 13.02 1.01 -9.39
N ASP A 52 14.09 0.39 -9.88
CA ASP A 52 14.09 -0.30 -11.18
C ASP A 52 13.28 -1.60 -11.13
N MET A 53 13.37 -2.33 -10.01
CA MET A 53 12.55 -3.51 -9.73
C MET A 53 11.06 -3.18 -9.74
N ALA A 54 10.65 -2.07 -9.13
CA ALA A 54 9.26 -1.65 -9.13
C ALA A 54 8.77 -1.27 -10.54
N LYS A 55 9.60 -0.59 -11.35
CA LYS A 55 9.26 -0.25 -12.74
C LYS A 55 9.13 -1.49 -13.62
N GLU A 56 10.05 -2.46 -13.48
CA GLU A 56 9.97 -3.70 -14.26
C GLU A 56 8.80 -4.58 -13.80
N ALA A 57 8.53 -4.63 -12.48
CA ALA A 57 7.36 -5.31 -11.95
C ALA A 57 6.04 -4.72 -12.48
N GLU A 58 5.94 -3.38 -12.60
CA GLU A 58 4.78 -2.73 -13.21
C GLU A 58 4.56 -3.23 -14.64
N ARG A 59 5.63 -3.34 -15.44
CA ARG A 59 5.57 -3.86 -16.81
C ARG A 59 5.14 -5.33 -16.85
N LEU A 60 5.65 -6.14 -15.94
CA LEU A 60 5.35 -7.58 -15.88
C LEU A 60 3.91 -7.87 -15.41
N LEU A 61 3.37 -7.03 -14.51
CA LEU A 61 2.05 -7.20 -13.92
C LEU A 61 0.94 -6.42 -14.64
N ALA A 62 1.28 -5.61 -15.64
CA ALA A 62 0.33 -4.75 -16.32
C ALA A 62 -0.92 -5.53 -16.79
N ASP A 63 -0.73 -6.65 -17.48
CA ASP A 63 -1.81 -7.42 -18.10
C ASP A 63 -2.14 -8.73 -17.36
N SER A 64 -1.60 -8.93 -16.15
CA SER A 64 -1.84 -10.16 -15.38
C SER A 64 -3.17 -10.16 -14.61
N GLY A 65 -3.81 -8.99 -14.44
CA GLY A 65 -4.96 -8.85 -13.54
C GLY A 65 -4.60 -9.09 -12.06
N TRP A 66 -3.32 -9.08 -11.71
CA TRP A 66 -2.90 -9.32 -10.33
C TRP A 66 -3.37 -8.21 -9.40
N LEU A 67 -3.95 -8.60 -8.28
CA LEU A 67 -4.34 -7.72 -7.18
C LEU A 67 -3.58 -8.09 -5.90
N PRO A 68 -3.22 -7.12 -5.05
CA PRO A 68 -2.71 -7.40 -3.71
C PRO A 68 -3.83 -7.96 -2.84
N GLU A 69 -3.47 -8.78 -1.84
CA GLU A 69 -4.43 -9.45 -0.95
C GLU A 69 -5.56 -8.55 -0.41
N PRO A 70 -5.33 -7.31 0.06
CA PRO A 70 -6.41 -6.46 0.58
C PRO A 70 -7.48 -6.06 -0.46
N LEU A 71 -7.16 -6.17 -1.75
CA LEU A 71 -8.06 -5.83 -2.85
C LEU A 71 -8.68 -7.07 -3.52
N ARG A 72 -8.26 -8.28 -3.13
CA ARG A 72 -8.91 -9.51 -3.58
C ARG A 72 -10.25 -9.62 -2.88
N MET A 73 -11.32 -9.85 -3.65
CA MET A 73 -12.64 -10.09 -3.07
C MET A 73 -12.56 -11.31 -2.15
N VAL A 74 -13.01 -11.15 -0.91
CA VAL A 74 -13.24 -12.27 -0.02
C VAL A 74 -14.51 -12.94 -0.54
N ASP A 75 -14.38 -14.02 -1.31
CA ASP A 75 -15.50 -14.93 -1.53
C ASP A 75 -16.08 -15.28 -0.15
N ASP A 76 -17.40 -15.11 0.03
CA ASP A 76 -18.19 -15.43 1.21
C ASP A 76 -17.77 -16.80 1.80
N GLY A 77 -16.82 -16.80 2.74
CA GLY A 77 -16.21 -18.03 3.24
C GLY A 77 -14.90 -17.89 4.03
N ILE A 78 -14.29 -16.70 4.10
CA ILE A 78 -13.20 -16.48 5.07
C ILE A 78 -13.81 -16.15 6.42
N GLU A 79 -13.87 -17.16 7.29
CA GLU A 79 -13.80 -16.99 8.74
C GLU A 79 -12.50 -16.24 9.01
N VAL A 80 -12.61 -14.92 9.23
CA VAL A 80 -11.53 -14.11 9.75
C VAL A 80 -11.17 -14.67 11.12
N ASP A 81 -10.12 -15.49 11.19
CA ASP A 81 -9.50 -15.80 12.47
C ASP A 81 -8.98 -14.47 13.05
N PRO A 82 -9.59 -13.95 14.13
CA PRO A 82 -9.24 -12.63 14.64
C PRO A 82 -7.82 -12.59 15.22
N ALA A 83 -7.08 -13.71 15.30
CA ALA A 83 -5.72 -13.74 15.83
C ALA A 83 -4.65 -13.26 14.83
N SER A 84 -4.95 -13.09 13.53
CA SER A 84 -3.97 -12.49 12.59
C SER A 84 -4.00 -10.96 12.55
N GLY A 85 -4.82 -10.32 13.41
CA GLY A 85 -4.89 -8.86 13.58
C GLY A 85 -5.05 -8.41 15.03
N ALA A 86 -4.99 -9.32 16.01
CA ALA A 86 -5.02 -8.97 17.43
C ALA A 86 -3.61 -8.68 17.94
N ALA A 87 -3.12 -7.48 17.63
CA ALA A 87 -2.12 -6.82 18.47
C ALA A 87 -2.64 -5.42 18.80
N ALA A 88 -2.84 -5.21 20.10
CA ALA A 88 -3.29 -4.00 20.80
C ALA A 88 -4.80 -3.74 20.76
N GLU A 89 -5.44 -4.25 21.80
CA GLU A 89 -6.70 -3.79 22.35
C GLU A 89 -6.74 -2.25 22.40
N ALA A 90 -7.87 -1.67 21.97
CA ALA A 90 -8.12 -0.22 21.95
C ALA A 90 -8.29 0.40 23.36
N ASP A 91 -7.78 -0.25 24.42
CA ASP A 91 -7.86 0.19 25.81
C ASP A 91 -6.61 0.96 26.28
N ASP A 92 -5.57 1.06 25.42
CA ASP A 92 -4.32 1.81 25.69
C ASP A 92 -4.10 2.92 24.63
N LEU A 93 -5.17 3.57 24.18
CA LEU A 93 -5.03 4.79 23.37
C LEU A 93 -4.66 5.95 24.30
N PRO A 94 -3.54 6.67 24.05
CA PRO A 94 -3.15 7.80 24.88
C PRO A 94 -4.21 8.90 24.82
N ASP A 95 -4.41 9.59 25.94
CA ASP A 95 -5.42 10.65 26.16
C ASP A 95 -5.48 11.70 25.03
N PHE A 96 -4.34 11.95 24.36
CA PHE A 96 -4.22 12.81 23.19
C PHE A 96 -5.12 12.44 22.00
N LEU A 97 -5.49 11.17 21.83
CA LEU A 97 -6.33 10.70 20.72
C LEU A 97 -7.80 10.50 21.11
N SER A 98 -8.14 10.71 22.38
CA SER A 98 -9.44 10.34 22.95
C SER A 98 -10.40 11.52 23.19
N GLY A 99 -9.99 12.77 22.95
CA GLY A 99 -10.80 13.94 23.30
C GLY A 99 -10.82 15.05 22.25
N ASP A 100 -12.00 15.23 21.65
CA ASP A 100 -12.61 16.49 21.20
C ASP A 100 -11.66 17.66 20.87
N GLY A 101 -11.17 17.71 19.62
CA GLY A 101 -10.41 18.83 19.07
C GLY A 101 -11.32 19.88 18.44
N GLU A 102 -12.08 20.61 19.27
CA GLU A 102 -12.67 21.90 18.88
C GLU A 102 -11.88 23.01 19.60
N ASP A 103 -10.91 23.59 18.90
CA ASP A 103 -10.51 25.00 19.08
C ASP A 103 -9.60 25.38 17.90
N ASP A 104 -10.17 26.08 16.92
CA ASP A 104 -9.44 26.97 16.02
C ASP A 104 -9.10 28.24 16.81
N PRO A 105 -7.81 28.63 16.84
CA PRO A 105 -7.54 29.99 16.39
C PRO A 105 -6.37 30.10 15.40
N ALA A 106 -6.73 30.71 14.28
CA ALA A 106 -5.97 31.52 13.31
C ALA A 106 -4.65 32.22 13.75
N ASP A 107 -3.94 32.67 12.70
CA ASP A 107 -2.87 33.69 12.64
C ASP A 107 -1.47 33.24 13.16
N ASP A 108 -0.33 33.46 12.52
CA ASP A 108 0.01 34.07 11.23
C ASP A 108 1.56 33.95 11.04
N GLU A 109 2.00 34.31 9.83
CA GLU A 109 3.34 34.79 9.44
C GLU A 109 4.42 33.81 8.94
N ASP A 110 4.60 33.98 7.63
CA ASP A 110 5.71 33.65 6.73
C ASP A 110 7.14 33.99 7.19
N GLU A 111 8.05 33.39 6.43
CA GLU A 111 9.36 33.93 6.03
C GLU A 111 10.45 34.02 7.10
N GLN A 112 11.56 33.29 6.89
CA GLN A 112 12.87 33.93 6.70
C GLN A 112 13.94 32.94 6.26
N HIS A 113 14.08 32.88 4.94
CA HIS A 113 15.33 33.13 4.21
C HIS A 113 16.61 32.41 4.67
N ARG A 114 17.05 31.50 3.79
CA ARG A 114 18.42 30.97 3.73
C ARG A 114 19.41 32.13 3.66
N VAL A 115 20.41 32.14 4.54
CA VAL A 115 21.61 32.98 4.35
C VAL A 115 22.79 32.07 4.05
N ALA A 116 23.29 32.20 2.82
CA ALA A 116 24.57 31.69 2.36
C ALA A 116 25.70 32.67 2.77
N ALA A 117 26.89 32.11 2.96
CA ALA A 117 28.10 32.77 3.43
C ALA A 117 28.77 33.67 2.38
N GLU A 118 29.41 34.75 2.86
CA GLU A 118 30.67 35.29 2.33
C GLU A 118 31.56 35.80 3.47
#